data_AF-A0A0F9GX22-F1
#
_entry.id   AF-A0A0F9GX22-F1
#
_cell.length_a   1.000
_cell.length_b   1.000
_cell.length_c   1.000
_cell.angle_alpha   90.00
_cell.angle_beta   90.00
_cell.angle_gamma   90.00
#
_symmetry.space_group_name_H-M   'P 1'
#
loop_
_entity.id
_entity.type
_entity.pdbx_description
1 polymer ?
#
loop_
_entity_poly.entity_id
_entity_poly.type
_entity_poly.pdbx_seq_one_letter_code
_entity_poly.pdbx_strand_id
1 'polypeptide(L)' 'AQEIGREINTIGSKANYAPMQQLVVQMKDELEKIKEQMLNVL' A
#
# COMPACT_ATOMS: atom_id res chain seq x y z
N ALA A 1 -2.54 3.18 -9.72
CA ALA A 1 -1.76 2.38 -8.75
C ALA A 1 -0.38 2.96 -8.44
N GLN A 2 0.36 3.47 -9.43
CA GLN A 2 1.76 3.89 -9.23
C GLN A 2 1.92 5.06 -8.24
N GLU A 3 1.08 6.10 -8.34
CA GLU A 3 1.13 7.24 -7.39
C GLU A 3 0.77 6.83 -5.96
N ILE A 4 -0.29 6.02 -5.79
CA ILE A 4 -0.70 5.48 -4.48
C ILE A 4 0.44 4.67 -3.84
N GLY A 5 1.15 3.86 -4.64
CA GLY A 5 2.33 3.14 -4.15
C GLY A 5 3.47 4.05 -3.70
N ARG A 6 3.68 5.21 -4.36
CA ARG A 6 4.66 6.21 -3.92
C ARG A 6 4.24 6.85 -2.60
N GLU A 7 2.98 7.22 -2.45
CA GLU A 7 2.46 7.79 -1.20
C GLU A 7 2.61 6.82 -0.02
N ILE A 8 2.25 5.55 -0.19
CA ILE A 8 2.45 4.52 0.85
C ILE A 8 3.92 4.41 1.26
N ASN A 9 4.84 4.47 0.30
CA ASN A 9 6.28 4.43 0.59
C ASN A 9 6.78 5.70 1.29
N THR A 10 6.29 6.88 0.91
CA THR A 10 6.61 8.14 1.60
C THR A 10 6.17 8.07 3.06
N ILE A 11 4.96 7.59 3.32
CA ILE A 11 4.40 7.38 4.66
C ILE A 11 5.28 6.42 5.48
N GLY A 12 5.74 5.31 4.90
CA GLY A 12 6.57 4.32 5.58
C GLY A 12 8.04 4.71 5.77
N SER A 13 8.58 5.59 4.92
CA SER A 13 10.03 5.87 4.82
C SER A 13 10.69 6.48 6.06
N LYS A 14 9.91 7.00 7.02
CA LYS A 14 10.40 7.64 8.24
C LYS A 14 9.66 7.22 9.51
N ALA A 15 8.83 6.18 9.43
CA ALA A 15 8.01 5.77 10.56
C ALA A 15 8.78 4.80 11.48
N ASN A 16 9.46 5.31 12.51
CA ASN A 16 10.04 4.48 13.58
C ASN A 16 8.98 4.00 14.61
N TYR A 17 7.71 3.95 14.21
CA TYR A 17 6.58 3.56 15.05
C TYR A 17 5.99 2.24 14.53
N ALA A 18 6.11 1.18 15.32
CA ALA A 18 5.76 -0.18 14.89
C ALA A 18 4.30 -0.33 14.39
N PRO A 19 3.28 0.26 15.05
CA PRO A 19 1.91 0.20 14.53
C PRO A 19 1.74 0.90 13.17
N MET A 20 2.50 1.95 12.88
CA MET A 20 2.48 2.60 11.56
C MET A 20 3.07 1.71 10.48
N GLN A 21 4.14 0.98 10.80
CA GLN A 21 4.75 0.03 9.87
C GLN A 21 3.78 -1.10 9.51
N GLN A 22 3.02 -1.61 10.49
CA GLN A 22 1.97 -2.59 10.22
C GLN A 22 0.88 -2.04 9.29
N LEU A 23 0.46 -0.79 9.50
CA LEU A 23 -0.52 -0.14 8.62
C LEU A 23 0.02 0.02 7.19
N VAL A 24 1.28 0.40 7.02
CA VAL A 24 1.93 0.52 5.70
C VAL A 24 1.94 -0.81 4.95
N VAL A 25 2.22 -1.92 5.65
CA VAL A 25 2.16 -3.27 5.05
C VAL A 25 0.74 -3.58 4.60
N GLN A 26 -0.26 -3.36 5.47
CA GLN A 26 -1.66 -3.57 5.13
C GLN A 26 -2.11 -2.75 3.91
N MET A 27 -1.69 -1.47 3.83
CA MET A 27 -2.00 -0.62 2.68
C MET A 27 -1.40 -1.13 1.37
N LYS A 28 -0.22 -1.75 1.40
CA LYS A 28 0.38 -2.38 0.22
C LYS A 28 -0.42 -3.59 -0.22
N ASP A 29 -0.82 -4.45 0.72
CA ASP A 29 -1.60 -5.65 0.44
C ASP A 29 -2.96 -5.30 -0.17
N GLU A 30 -3.65 -4.29 0.39
CA GLU A 30 -4.93 -3.81 -0.17
C GLU A 30 -4.76 -3.20 -1.56
N LEU A 31 -3.66 -2.48 -1.83
CA LEU A 31 -3.37 -1.96 -3.16
C LEU A 31 -3.15 -3.07 -4.19
N GLU A 32 -2.51 -4.18 -3.83
CA GLU A 32 -2.38 -5.35 -4.71
C GLU A 32 -3.73 -6.01 -4.96
N LYS A 33 -4.57 -6.22 -3.92
CA LYS A 33 -5.93 -6.76 -4.10
C LYS A 33 -6.78 -5.92 -5.05
N ILE A 34 -6.71 -4.59 -4.94
CA ILE A 34 -7.43 -3.69 -5.85
C ILE A 34 -6.95 -3.89 -7.30
N LYS A 35 -5.63 -4.04 -7.53
CA LYS A 35 -5.10 -4.31 -8.87
C LYS A 35 -5.60 -5.65 -9.42
N GLU A 36 -5.59 -6.70 -8.59
CA GLU A 36 -6.11 -8.01 -8.99
C GLU A 36 -7.60 -7.95 -9.34
N GLN A 37 -8.41 -7.28 -8.53
CA GLN A 37 -9.83 -7.08 -8.83
C GLN A 37 -10.05 -6.33 -10.15
N MET A 38 -9.25 -5.28 -10.40
CA MET A 38 -9.31 -4.54 -11.67
C MET A 38 -8.93 -5.41 -12.88
N LEU A 39 -8.00 -6.36 -12.72
CA LEU A 39 -7.62 -7.31 -13.77
C LEU A 39 -8.70 -8.38 -14.00
N ASN A 40 -9.37 -8.83 -12.93
CA ASN A 40 -10.38 -9.89 -13.02
C ASN A 40 -11.71 -9.45 -13.66
N VAL A 41 -11.95 -8.14 -13.79
CA VAL A 41 -13.15 -7.56 -14.43
C VAL A 41 -12.90 -7.08 -15.86
N LEU A 42 -11.67 -7.20 -16.36
CA LEU A 42 -11.25 -6.90 -17.74
C LEU A 42 -11.14 -8.18 -18.56
#